data_AF-A0A8S1IWC2-F1
#
_entry.id   AF-A0A8S1IWC2-F1
#
_cell.length_a   1.000
_cell.length_b   1.000
_cell.length_c   1.000
_cell.angle_alpha   90.00
_cell.angle_beta   90.00
_cell.angle_gamma   90.00
#
_symmetry.space_group_name_H-M   'P 1'
#
loop_
_entity.id
_entity.type
_entity.pdbx_description
1 polymer ?
#
loop_
_entity_poly.entity_id
_entity_poly.type
_entity_poly.pdbx_seq_one_letter_code
_entity_poly.pdbx_strand_id
1 'polypeptide(L)'
;DLSTVSRDSANALSFQFEAPLKEFTRMMKSVRAVMVDRTNALSILQQAKADLDAKRVKMNKLRGTPGIKEEKVLEAERERDQADLRLKNAKAAYETIVERMNEELARFQKERAVEMSQVLRDFALSQAQLASETARAWSSLVTELQPAAPA
;
A
#
# COMPACT_ATOMS: atom_id res chain seq x y z
N ASP A 1 5.61 43.27 1.30
CA ASP A 1 6.94 42.93 1.81
C ASP A 1 7.28 41.52 1.35
N LEU A 2 8.50 41.28 0.84
CA LEU A 2 8.96 39.98 0.35
C LEU A 2 8.96 38.92 1.46
N SER A 3 9.18 39.35 2.71
CA SER A 3 9.19 38.48 3.88
C SER A 3 7.82 37.81 4.13
N THR A 4 6.72 38.55 3.96
CA THR A 4 5.35 38.06 4.18
C THR A 4 4.93 37.12 3.06
N VAL A 5 5.22 37.48 1.80
CA VAL A 5 4.94 36.63 0.61
C VAL A 5 5.67 35.28 0.73
N SER A 6 6.93 35.31 1.16
CA SER A 6 7.71 34.08 1.38
C SER A 6 7.12 33.20 2.48
N ARG A 7 6.73 33.80 3.62
CA ARG A 7 6.15 33.06 4.75
C ARG A 7 4.79 32.43 4.41
N ASP A 8 3.92 33.18 3.75
CA ASP A 8 2.57 32.69 3.39
C ASP A 8 2.67 31.57 2.35
N SER A 9 3.61 31.69 1.41
CA SER A 9 3.91 30.64 0.44
C SER A 9 4.49 29.38 1.08
N ALA A 10 5.38 29.51 2.07
CA ALA A 10 5.92 28.37 2.81
C ALA A 10 4.81 27.62 3.57
N ASN A 11 3.87 28.34 4.19
CA ASN A 11 2.72 27.74 4.85
C ASN A 11 1.81 27.03 3.84
N ALA A 12 1.49 27.65 2.71
CA ALA A 12 0.71 27.03 1.65
C ALA A 12 1.36 25.73 1.15
N LEU A 13 2.68 25.71 0.97
CA LEU A 13 3.44 24.53 0.55
C LEU A 13 3.29 23.36 1.52
N SER A 14 3.36 23.63 2.83
CA SER A 14 3.29 22.57 3.84
C SER A 14 1.90 21.91 3.87
N PHE A 15 0.83 22.70 3.76
CA PHE A 15 -0.53 22.15 3.80
C PHE A 15 -0.97 21.55 2.45
N GLN A 16 -0.69 22.21 1.33
CA GLN A 16 -1.24 21.84 0.02
C GLN A 16 -0.39 20.81 -0.73
N PHE A 17 0.89 20.67 -0.36
CA PHE A 17 1.81 19.78 -1.06
C PHE A 17 2.45 18.73 -0.14
N GLU A 18 3.06 19.15 0.97
CA GLU A 18 3.78 18.24 1.86
C GLU A 18 2.84 17.23 2.54
N ALA A 19 1.70 17.70 3.10
CA ALA A 19 0.75 16.81 3.77
C ALA A 19 0.16 15.73 2.83
N PRO A 20 -0.33 16.04 1.61
CA PRO A 20 -0.77 15.02 0.65
C PRO A 20 0.30 14.00 0.25
N LEU A 21 1.57 14.39 0.16
CA LEU A 21 2.69 13.48 -0.13
C LEU A 21 3.01 12.55 1.04
N LYS A 22 2.95 13.05 2.27
CA LYS A 22 3.09 12.20 3.46
C LYS A 22 1.98 11.17 3.53
N GLU A 23 0.75 11.59 3.27
CA GLU A 23 -0.39 10.68 3.23
C GLU A 23 -0.25 9.65 2.11
N PHE A 24 0.30 10.04 0.94
CA PHE A 24 0.65 9.08 -0.12
C PHE A 24 1.51 7.94 0.39
N THR A 25 2.57 8.34 1.08
CA THR A 25 3.62 7.44 1.52
C THR A 25 3.08 6.48 2.56
N ARG A 26 2.22 6.98 3.45
CA ARG A 26 1.49 6.16 4.43
C ARG A 26 0.60 5.13 3.74
N MET A 27 -0.18 5.55 2.75
CA MET A 27 -1.08 4.68 2.02
C MET A 27 -0.32 3.60 1.23
N MET A 28 0.77 3.97 0.54
CA MET A 28 1.64 3.01 -0.16
C MET A 28 2.26 1.96 0.77
N LYS A 29 2.61 2.34 2.01
CA LYS A 29 3.05 1.39 3.03
C LYS A 29 1.93 0.41 3.42
N SER A 30 0.69 0.89 3.53
CA SER A 30 -0.47 0.03 3.79
C SER A 30 -0.71 -0.99 2.66
N VAL A 31 -0.66 -0.54 1.40
CA VAL A 31 -0.78 -1.45 0.23
C VAL A 31 0.32 -2.51 0.25
N ARG A 32 1.56 -2.10 0.54
CA ARG A 32 2.69 -3.03 0.67
C ARG A 32 2.47 -4.05 1.80
N ALA A 33 1.92 -3.63 2.94
CA ALA A 33 1.62 -4.53 4.05
C ALA A 33 0.63 -5.63 3.62
N VAL A 34 -0.45 -5.26 2.90
CA VAL A 34 -1.43 -6.24 2.39
C VAL A 34 -0.79 -7.22 1.40
N MET A 35 0.13 -6.76 0.55
CA MET A 35 0.88 -7.65 -0.36
C MET A 35 1.77 -8.65 0.40
N VAL A 36 2.36 -8.24 1.52
CA VAL A 36 3.10 -9.13 2.42
C VAL A 36 2.16 -10.13 3.07
N ASP A 37 1.00 -9.69 3.56
CA ASP A 37 -0.01 -10.58 4.16
C ASP A 37 -0.50 -11.65 3.17
N ARG A 38 -0.74 -11.26 1.91
CA ARG A 38 -1.06 -12.20 0.82
C ARG A 38 0.04 -13.24 0.62
N THR A 39 1.30 -12.81 0.64
CA THR A 39 2.46 -13.69 0.46
C THR A 39 2.56 -14.68 1.62
N ASN A 40 2.36 -14.22 2.85
CA ASN A 40 2.34 -15.07 4.04
C ASN A 40 1.18 -16.07 3.99
N ALA A 41 -0.03 -15.63 3.64
CA ALA A 41 -1.20 -16.50 3.49
C ALA A 41 -0.99 -17.56 2.40
N LEU A 42 -0.35 -17.22 1.29
CA LEU A 42 0.01 -18.18 0.24
C LEU A 42 1.00 -19.23 0.75
N SER A 43 2.01 -18.82 1.51
CA SER A 43 2.97 -19.74 2.13
C SER A 43 2.27 -20.71 3.09
N ILE A 44 1.36 -20.20 3.93
CA ILE A 44 0.55 -21.04 4.83
C ILE A 44 -0.32 -22.03 4.05
N LEU A 45 -0.96 -21.59 2.97
CA LEU A 45 -1.76 -22.45 2.09
C LEU A 45 -0.91 -23.57 1.47
N GLN A 46 0.28 -23.24 0.96
CA GLN A 46 1.21 -24.22 0.40
C GLN A 46 1.68 -25.23 1.45
N GLN A 47 1.99 -24.77 2.66
CA GLN A 47 2.38 -25.64 3.77
C GLN A 47 1.24 -26.57 4.20
N ALA A 48 0.02 -26.07 4.30
CA ALA A 48 -1.16 -26.88 4.63
C ALA A 48 -1.45 -27.94 3.57
N LYS A 49 -1.22 -27.61 2.29
CA LYS A 49 -1.34 -28.56 1.18
C LYS A 49 -0.30 -29.68 1.29
N ALA A 50 0.96 -29.33 1.53
CA ALA A 50 2.04 -30.29 1.71
C ALA A 50 1.81 -31.20 2.93
N ASP A 51 1.30 -30.66 4.04
CA ASP A 51 0.93 -31.45 5.23
C ASP A 51 -0.18 -32.46 4.90
N LEU A 52 -1.27 -32.02 4.25
CA LEU A 52 -2.35 -32.92 3.85
C LEU A 52 -1.85 -34.06 2.94
N ASP A 53 -1.00 -33.75 1.96
CA ASP A 53 -0.44 -34.75 1.05
C ASP A 53 0.44 -35.75 1.81
N ALA A 54 1.26 -35.29 2.78
CA ALA A 54 2.04 -36.17 3.64
C ALA A 54 1.16 -37.09 4.50
N LYS A 55 0.04 -36.57 5.07
CA LYS A 55 -0.92 -37.38 5.83
C LYS A 55 -1.62 -38.41 4.96
N ARG A 56 -1.97 -38.08 3.72
CA ARG A 56 -2.55 -39.03 2.75
C ARG A 56 -1.59 -40.16 2.43
N VAL A 57 -0.31 -39.87 2.20
CA VAL A 57 0.72 -40.89 1.96
C VAL A 57 0.87 -41.81 3.18
N LYS A 58 0.97 -41.25 4.40
CA LYS A 58 1.04 -42.02 5.66
C LYS A 58 -0.17 -42.95 5.82
N MET A 59 -1.38 -42.44 5.59
CA MET A 59 -2.63 -43.22 5.70
C MET A 59 -2.65 -44.38 4.69
N ASN A 60 -2.30 -44.12 3.43
CA ASN A 60 -2.26 -45.15 2.39
C ASN A 60 -1.24 -46.25 2.72
N LYS A 61 -0.06 -45.87 3.26
CA LYS A 61 0.95 -46.83 3.71
C LYS A 61 0.44 -47.72 4.84
N LEU A 62 -0.24 -47.15 5.84
CA LEU A 62 -0.78 -47.90 6.97
C LEU A 62 -1.88 -48.88 6.52
N ARG A 63 -2.79 -48.45 5.64
CA ARG A 63 -3.84 -49.32 5.09
C ARG A 63 -3.30 -50.47 4.23
N GLY A 64 -2.18 -50.26 3.55
CA GLY A 64 -1.53 -51.28 2.73
C GLY A 64 -0.61 -52.25 3.50
N THR A 65 -0.40 -52.05 4.80
CA THR A 65 0.53 -52.88 5.59
C THR A 65 -0.25 -53.97 6.37
N PRO A 66 -0.02 -55.27 6.09
CA PRO A 66 -0.67 -56.35 6.82
C PRO A 66 -0.35 -56.34 8.31
N GLY A 67 -1.33 -56.66 9.16
CA GLY A 67 -1.14 -56.80 10.61
C GLY A 67 -1.09 -55.48 11.41
N ILE A 68 -1.33 -54.33 10.76
CA ILE A 68 -1.49 -53.05 11.48
C ILE A 68 -2.79 -53.07 12.31
N LYS A 69 -2.71 -52.53 13.53
CA LYS A 69 -3.88 -52.33 14.40
C LYS A 69 -4.80 -51.27 13.79
N GLU A 70 -6.09 -51.56 13.75
CA GLU A 70 -7.15 -50.65 13.26
C GLU A 70 -7.07 -49.25 13.91
N GLU A 71 -6.75 -49.20 15.20
CA GLU A 71 -6.56 -47.95 15.96
C GLU A 71 -5.55 -46.99 15.30
N LYS A 72 -4.45 -47.51 14.72
CA LYS A 72 -3.44 -46.70 14.03
C LYS A 72 -3.95 -46.14 12.69
N VAL A 73 -4.85 -46.87 12.03
CA VAL A 73 -5.49 -46.42 10.79
C VAL A 73 -6.47 -45.30 11.11
N LEU A 74 -7.31 -45.49 12.14
CA LEU A 74 -8.25 -44.48 12.63
C LEU A 74 -7.55 -43.20 13.10
N GLU A 75 -6.42 -43.31 13.80
CA GLU A 75 -5.61 -42.14 14.18
C GLU A 75 -5.08 -41.37 12.95
N ALA A 76 -4.57 -42.09 11.95
CA ALA A 76 -4.09 -41.48 10.71
C ALA A 76 -5.22 -40.82 9.89
N GLU A 77 -6.43 -41.37 9.92
CA GLU A 77 -7.62 -40.74 9.32
C GLU A 77 -7.97 -39.42 10.02
N ARG A 78 -7.98 -39.41 11.36
CA ARG A 78 -8.22 -38.19 12.14
C ARG A 78 -7.16 -37.12 11.86
N GLU A 79 -5.88 -37.49 11.80
CA GLU A 79 -4.81 -36.55 11.42
C GLU A 79 -5.02 -35.98 10.02
N ARG A 80 -5.42 -36.80 9.05
CA ARG A 80 -5.72 -36.37 7.67
C ARG A 80 -6.90 -35.41 7.63
N ASP A 81 -7.96 -35.69 8.37
CA ASP A 81 -9.16 -34.84 8.40
C ASP A 81 -8.87 -33.48 9.04
N GLN A 82 -8.05 -33.45 10.08
CA GLN A 82 -7.56 -32.20 10.66
C GLN A 82 -6.71 -31.40 9.66
N ALA A 83 -5.83 -32.06 8.91
CA ALA A 83 -5.03 -31.41 7.87
C ALA A 83 -5.90 -30.87 6.72
N ASP A 84 -6.95 -31.60 6.33
CA ASP A 84 -7.91 -31.16 5.30
C ASP A 84 -8.68 -29.92 5.74
N LEU A 85 -9.12 -29.87 7.01
CA LEU A 85 -9.75 -28.70 7.58
C LEU A 85 -8.80 -27.49 7.61
N ARG A 86 -7.53 -27.69 8.00
CA ARG A 86 -6.51 -26.63 7.97
C ARG A 86 -6.29 -26.10 6.56
N LEU A 87 -6.23 -26.98 5.55
CA LEU A 87 -6.10 -26.57 4.15
C LEU A 87 -7.29 -25.72 3.70
N LYS A 88 -8.52 -26.13 4.03
CA LYS A 88 -9.74 -25.38 3.70
C LYS A 88 -9.72 -23.98 4.33
N ASN A 89 -9.36 -23.89 5.61
CA ASN A 89 -9.27 -22.61 6.32
C ASN A 89 -8.18 -21.70 5.73
N ALA A 90 -6.98 -22.24 5.45
CA ALA A 90 -5.90 -21.50 4.84
C ALA A 90 -6.26 -20.99 3.43
N LYS A 91 -6.99 -21.82 2.66
CA LYS A 91 -7.49 -21.45 1.34
C LYS A 91 -8.49 -20.30 1.41
N ALA A 92 -9.49 -20.41 2.29
CA ALA A 92 -10.50 -19.37 2.47
C ALA A 92 -9.88 -18.03 2.92
N ALA A 93 -8.90 -18.08 3.83
CA ALA A 93 -8.18 -16.88 4.27
C ALA A 93 -7.39 -16.23 3.13
N TYR A 94 -6.67 -17.03 2.33
CA TYR A 94 -5.94 -16.53 1.16
C TYR A 94 -6.89 -15.93 0.12
N GLU A 95 -7.99 -16.60 -0.21
CA GLU A 95 -8.99 -16.10 -1.17
C GLU A 95 -9.61 -14.78 -0.71
N THR A 96 -9.96 -14.66 0.57
CA THR A 96 -10.49 -13.42 1.16
C THR A 96 -9.50 -12.25 1.00
N ILE A 97 -8.20 -12.49 1.23
CA ILE A 97 -7.18 -11.47 1.06
C ILE A 97 -7.05 -11.07 -0.42
N VAL A 98 -7.04 -12.04 -1.33
CA VAL A 98 -6.92 -11.78 -2.77
C VAL A 98 -8.10 -10.97 -3.30
N GLU A 99 -9.32 -11.35 -2.94
CA GLU A 99 -10.54 -10.65 -3.35
C GLU A 99 -10.51 -9.18 -2.91
N ARG A 100 -10.33 -8.93 -1.61
CA ARG A 100 -10.26 -7.58 -1.06
C ARG A 100 -9.10 -6.76 -1.64
N MET A 101 -7.93 -7.38 -1.80
CA MET A 101 -6.76 -6.70 -2.35
C MET A 101 -6.98 -6.28 -3.80
N ASN A 102 -7.66 -7.08 -4.63
CA ASN A 102 -7.92 -6.74 -6.02
C ASN A 102 -8.86 -5.54 -6.14
N GLU A 103 -9.94 -5.52 -5.34
CA GLU A 103 -10.90 -4.41 -5.30
C GLU A 103 -10.22 -3.12 -4.83
N GLU A 104 -9.52 -3.18 -3.70
CA GLU A 104 -8.87 -2.01 -3.10
C GLU A 104 -7.71 -1.50 -3.95
N LEU A 105 -6.94 -2.38 -4.61
CA LEU A 105 -5.84 -1.94 -5.47
C LEU A 105 -6.35 -1.23 -6.73
N ALA A 106 -7.43 -1.73 -7.34
CA ALA A 106 -8.04 -1.09 -8.50
C ALA A 106 -8.60 0.29 -8.13
N ARG A 107 -9.31 0.38 -6.99
CA ARG A 107 -9.83 1.64 -6.46
C ARG A 107 -8.70 2.61 -6.14
N PHE A 108 -7.66 2.16 -5.43
CA PHE A 108 -6.49 2.94 -5.08
C PHE A 108 -5.80 3.54 -6.31
N GLN A 109 -5.57 2.74 -7.36
CA GLN A 109 -4.91 3.23 -8.57
C GLN A 109 -5.71 4.34 -9.26
N LYS A 110 -7.04 4.19 -9.31
CA LYS A 110 -7.94 5.18 -9.93
C LYS A 110 -8.01 6.48 -9.14
N GLU A 111 -8.28 6.40 -7.84
CA GLU A 111 -8.40 7.59 -6.97
C GLU A 111 -7.06 8.32 -6.90
N ARG A 112 -5.95 7.58 -6.78
CA ARG A 112 -4.67 8.18 -6.48
C ARG A 112 -4.00 8.88 -7.65
N ALA A 113 -4.18 8.38 -8.87
CA ALA A 113 -3.67 9.04 -10.06
C ALA A 113 -4.29 10.44 -10.22
N VAL A 114 -5.59 10.57 -9.95
CA VAL A 114 -6.32 11.85 -10.01
C VAL A 114 -5.82 12.78 -8.91
N GLU A 115 -5.82 12.34 -7.65
CA GLU A 115 -5.38 13.16 -6.52
C GLU A 115 -3.95 13.69 -6.68
N MET A 116 -2.99 12.84 -7.04
CA MET A 116 -1.60 13.26 -7.18
C MET A 116 -1.41 14.23 -8.36
N SER A 117 -2.13 14.01 -9.46
CA SER A 117 -2.11 14.94 -10.59
C SER A 117 -2.62 16.33 -10.21
N GLN A 118 -3.59 16.39 -9.30
CA GLN A 118 -4.18 17.63 -8.81
C GLN A 118 -3.22 18.34 -7.85
N VAL A 119 -2.65 17.62 -6.89
CA VAL A 119 -1.61 18.15 -5.98
C VAL A 119 -0.42 18.74 -6.74
N LEU A 120 0.08 18.04 -7.77
CA LEU A 120 1.19 18.52 -8.60
C LEU A 120 0.82 19.75 -9.43
N ARG A 121 -0.41 19.79 -9.97
CA ARG A 121 -0.92 20.95 -10.71
C ARG A 121 -1.03 22.17 -9.79
N ASP A 122 -1.64 22.02 -8.63
CA ASP A 122 -1.85 23.11 -7.67
C ASP A 122 -0.52 23.65 -7.16
N PHE A 123 0.45 22.75 -6.94
CA PHE A 123 1.83 23.14 -6.63
C PHE A 123 2.46 23.96 -7.76
N ALA A 124 2.36 23.53 -9.02
CA ALA A 124 2.93 24.25 -10.16
C ALA A 124 2.32 25.64 -10.33
N LEU A 125 0.99 25.77 -10.16
CA LEU A 125 0.29 27.04 -10.21
C LEU A 125 0.72 27.97 -9.06
N SER A 126 0.84 27.44 -7.84
CA SER A 126 1.29 28.20 -6.67
C SER A 126 2.73 28.71 -6.84
N GLN A 127 3.62 27.90 -7.42
CA GLN A 127 5.00 28.33 -7.75
C GLN A 127 5.03 29.42 -8.82
N ALA A 128 4.19 29.31 -9.86
CA ALA A 128 4.10 30.34 -10.89
C ALA A 128 3.58 31.67 -10.32
N GLN A 129 2.59 31.61 -9.41
CA GLN A 129 2.08 32.80 -8.72
C GLN A 129 3.14 33.43 -7.83
N LEU A 130 3.83 32.65 -7.00
CA LEU A 130 4.93 33.12 -6.15
C LEU A 130 6.03 33.80 -6.97
N ALA A 131 6.43 33.20 -8.11
CA ALA A 131 7.42 33.77 -9.00
C ALA A 131 6.95 35.13 -9.57
N SER A 132 5.68 35.23 -9.96
CA SER A 132 5.09 36.48 -10.45
C SER A 132 5.04 37.57 -9.39
N GLU A 133 4.60 37.24 -8.17
CA GLU A 133 4.53 38.18 -7.03
C GLU A 133 5.93 38.65 -6.61
N THR A 134 6.89 37.74 -6.57
CA THR A 134 8.30 38.04 -6.27
C THR A 134 8.89 38.97 -7.33
N ALA A 135 8.65 38.70 -8.62
CA ALA A 135 9.10 39.57 -9.70
C ALA A 135 8.50 40.98 -9.60
N ARG A 136 7.20 41.09 -9.30
CA ARG A 136 6.54 42.40 -9.06
C ARG A 136 7.15 43.15 -7.89
N ALA A 137 7.42 42.47 -6.78
CA ALA A 137 8.05 43.08 -5.61
C ALA A 137 9.45 43.62 -5.94
N TRP A 138 10.25 42.85 -6.69
CA TRP A 138 11.55 43.31 -7.18
C TRP A 138 11.43 44.50 -8.14
N SER A 139 10.49 44.48 -9.09
CA SER A 139 10.28 45.61 -10.00
C SER A 139 9.89 46.89 -9.26
N SER A 140 8.99 46.80 -8.26
CA SER A 140 8.61 47.94 -7.43
C SER A 140 9.82 48.54 -6.71
N LEU A 141 10.63 47.69 -6.09
CA LEU A 141 11.84 48.12 -5.38
C LEU A 141 12.83 48.81 -6.33
N VAL A 142 13.02 48.28 -7.54
CA VAL A 142 13.90 48.90 -8.54
C VAL A 142 13.39 50.29 -8.94
N THR A 143 12.08 50.46 -9.11
CA THR A 143 11.47 51.77 -9.40
C THR A 143 11.65 52.76 -8.24
N GLU A 144 11.53 52.31 -6.99
CA GLU A 144 11.76 53.15 -5.80
C GLU A 144 13.22 53.58 -5.65
N LEU A 145 14.16 52.73 -6.08
CA LEU A 145 15.60 52.99 -6.00
C LEU A 145 16.15 53.80 -7.19
N GLN A 146 15.38 53.96 -8.26
CA GLN A 146 15.79 54.79 -9.39
C GLN A 146 15.72 56.27 -8.98
N PRO A 147 16.85 57.02 -9.00
CA PRO A 147 16.79 58.45 -8.73
C PRO A 147 15.91 59.12 -9.78
N ALA A 148 15.05 60.06 -9.34
CA ALA A 148 14.34 60.93 -10.26
C ALA A 148 15.39 61.60 -11.16
N ALA A 149 15.41 61.24 -12.44
CA ALA A 149 16.35 61.80 -13.39
C ALA A 149 16.21 63.33 -13.35
N PRO A 150 17.29 64.09 -13.11
CA PRO A 150 17.21 65.54 -13.19
C PRO A 150 16.83 65.92 -14.64
N ALA A 151 15.79 66.74 -14.75
CA ALA A 151 15.30 67.33 -16.00
C ALA A 151 16.34 68.28 -16.62
#